data_AF-A0A3M2I3U2-F1
#
_entry.id   AF-A0A3M2I3U2-F1
#
_cell.length_a   1.000
_cell.length_b   1.000
_cell.length_c   1.000
_cell.angle_alpha   90.00
_cell.angle_beta   90.00
_cell.angle_gamma   90.00
#
_symmetry.space_group_name_H-M   'P 1'
#
loop_
_entity.id
_entity.type
_entity.pdbx_description
1 polymer ?
#
loop_
_entity_poly.entity_id
_entity_poly.type
_entity_poly.pdbx_seq_one_letter_code
_entity_poly.pdbx_strand_id
1 'polypeptide(L)'
;MHRLRPPCWPEGQACPHPCAAAHYDRVIHNRTSLHGPWSGWRMAGHHIINPHGERLPPHVLDRMMWRHVQAYGDLGPARSQKRSS
;
A
#
# COMPACT_ATOMS: atom_id res chain seq x y z
N MET A 1 14.95 -1.25 36.29
CA MET A 1 13.82 -2.16 35.99
C MET A 1 13.94 -2.64 34.55
N HIS A 2 14.61 -3.77 34.30
CA HIS A 2 14.61 -4.37 32.96
C HIS A 2 13.28 -5.09 32.75
N ARG A 3 12.39 -4.50 31.96
CA ARG A 3 11.34 -5.27 31.28
C ARG A 3 12.06 -6.24 30.33
N LEU A 4 12.32 -7.45 30.80
CA LEU A 4 12.73 -8.54 29.94
C LEU A 4 11.62 -8.70 28.90
N ARG A 5 11.92 -8.41 27.63
CA ARG A 5 10.98 -8.74 26.56
C ARG A 5 10.75 -10.25 26.63
N PRO A 6 9.49 -10.71 26.55
CA PRO A 6 9.24 -12.14 26.42
C PRO A 6 10.03 -12.68 25.22
N PRO A 7 10.52 -13.93 25.30
CA PRO A 7 11.25 -14.54 24.20
C PRO A 7 10.41 -14.47 22.92
N CYS A 8 11.07 -14.23 21.79
CA CYS A 8 10.41 -14.29 20.49
C CYS A 8 9.86 -15.71 20.25
N TRP A 9 8.73 -15.79 19.54
CA TRP A 9 8.17 -17.07 19.15
C TRP A 9 9.09 -17.78 18.14
N PRO A 10 9.24 -19.12 18.24
CA PRO A 10 10.03 -19.88 17.28
C PRO A 10 9.51 -19.70 15.85
N GLU A 11 10.42 -19.68 14.88
CA GLU A 11 10.04 -19.63 13.46
C GLU A 11 9.16 -20.82 13.09
N GLY A 12 8.12 -20.58 12.28
CA GLY A 12 7.17 -21.59 11.85
C GLY A 12 6.06 -21.93 12.85
N GLN A 13 6.13 -21.47 14.10
CA GLN A 13 5.00 -21.60 15.03
C GLN A 13 4.01 -20.44 14.87
N ALA A 14 2.72 -20.76 14.92
CA ALA A 14 1.68 -19.74 14.96
C ALA A 14 1.78 -18.92 16.26
N CYS A 15 1.75 -17.59 16.14
CA CYS A 15 1.74 -16.72 17.30
C CYS A 15 0.46 -16.97 18.13
N PRO A 16 0.56 -17.34 19.42
CA PRO A 16 -0.59 -17.68 20.25
C PRO A 16 -1.40 -16.45 20.64
N HIS A 17 -0.87 -15.23 20.45
CA HIS A 17 -1.54 -13.99 20.79
C HIS A 17 -2.03 -13.28 19.51
N PRO A 18 -3.35 -13.30 19.20
CA PRO A 18 -3.88 -12.77 17.95
C PRO A 18 -3.52 -11.30 17.70
N CYS A 19 -3.49 -10.45 18.73
CA CYS A 19 -3.09 -9.06 18.57
C CYS A 19 -1.61 -8.89 18.18
N ALA A 20 -0.73 -9.76 18.69
CA ALA A 20 0.70 -9.72 18.36
C ALA A 20 0.92 -10.25 16.93
N ALA A 21 0.18 -11.30 16.54
CA ALA A 21 0.15 -11.80 15.16
C ALA A 21 -0.28 -10.72 14.17
N ALA A 22 -1.41 -10.05 14.44
CA ALA A 22 -1.92 -8.97 13.60
C ALA A 22 -0.96 -7.77 13.55
N HIS A 23 -0.31 -7.43 14.67
CA HIS A 23 0.71 -6.38 14.70
C HIS A 23 1.93 -6.75 13.84
N TYR A 24 2.41 -7.98 13.95
CA TYR A 24 3.51 -8.49 13.14
C TYR A 24 3.17 -8.48 11.64
N ASP A 25 1.99 -9.00 11.27
CA ASP A 25 1.51 -9.00 9.89
C ASP A 25 1.43 -7.59 9.31
N ARG A 26 0.98 -6.61 10.10
CA ARG A 26 0.94 -5.20 9.69
C ARG A 26 2.32 -4.59 9.55
N VAL A 27 3.26 -4.89 10.45
CA VAL A 27 4.59 -4.23 10.44
C VAL A 27 5.52 -4.87 9.41
N ILE A 28 5.52 -6.20 9.31
CA ILE A 28 6.49 -6.95 8.50
C ILE A 28 5.94 -7.24 7.11
N HIS A 29 4.65 -7.59 7.00
CA HIS A 29 4.04 -7.96 5.72
C HIS A 29 3.12 -6.86 5.16
N ASN A 30 2.95 -5.75 5.88
CA ASN A 30 1.99 -4.69 5.59
C ASN A 30 0.55 -5.21 5.41
N ARG A 31 0.23 -6.38 5.97
CA ARG A 31 -1.08 -7.01 5.85
C ARG A 31 -1.97 -6.49 6.96
N THR A 32 -3.11 -5.93 6.57
CA THR A 32 -4.15 -5.50 7.49
C THR A 32 -5.44 -6.21 7.12
N SER A 33 -6.03 -6.93 8.08
CA SER A 33 -7.35 -7.52 7.90
C SER A 33 -8.38 -6.40 7.77
N LEU A 34 -9.11 -6.40 6.65
CA LEU A 34 -10.16 -5.43 6.39
C LEU A 34 -11.48 -6.00 6.90
N HIS A 35 -12.03 -5.41 7.96
CA HIS A 35 -13.33 -5.79 8.52
C HIS A 35 -14.36 -4.65 8.34
N GLY A 36 -15.64 -5.03 8.24
CA GLY A 36 -16.80 -4.14 8.18
C GLY A 36 -17.15 -3.61 6.77
N PRO A 37 -18.32 -2.97 6.60
CA PRO A 37 -18.64 -2.24 5.38
C PRO A 37 -17.73 -1.01 5.27
N TRP A 38 -17.08 -0.81 4.12
CA TRP A 38 -16.21 0.34 3.90
C TRP A 38 -16.60 1.10 2.63
N SER A 39 -16.48 2.43 2.69
CA SER A 39 -16.57 3.32 1.54
C SER A 39 -15.17 3.86 1.23
N GLY A 40 -14.56 3.40 0.13
CA GLY A 40 -13.27 3.93 -0.35
C GLY A 40 -12.21 2.89 -0.65
N TRP A 41 -11.02 3.38 -0.99
CA TRP A 41 -9.84 2.59 -1.34
C TRP A 41 -9.01 2.26 -0.08
N ARG A 42 -8.43 1.06 -0.01
CA ARG A 42 -7.58 0.62 1.10
C ARG A 42 -6.30 -0.04 0.63
N MET A 43 -5.30 -0.12 1.50
CA MET A 43 -4.06 -0.87 1.25
C MET A 43 -4.09 -2.19 2.04
N ALA A 44 -3.69 -3.29 1.40
CA ALA A 44 -3.49 -4.59 2.04
C ALA A 44 -2.22 -5.25 1.49
N GLY A 45 -1.14 -5.18 2.24
CA GLY A 45 0.18 -5.59 1.79
C GLY A 45 0.68 -4.66 0.68
N HIS A 46 0.93 -5.24 -0.48
CA HIS A 46 1.30 -4.54 -1.71
C HIS A 46 0.11 -4.29 -2.65
N HIS A 47 -1.12 -4.61 -2.23
CA HIS A 47 -2.31 -4.43 -3.05
C HIS A 47 -3.10 -3.20 -2.62
N ILE A 48 -3.73 -2.56 -3.59
CA ILE A 48 -4.80 -1.59 -3.37
C ILE A 48 -6.15 -2.29 -3.54
N ILE A 49 -7.06 -2.11 -2.59
CA ILE A 49 -8.39 -2.71 -2.56
C ILE A 49 -9.42 -1.62 -2.81
N ASN A 50 -10.32 -1.84 -3.77
CA ASN A 50 -11.36 -0.88 -4.10
C ASN A 50 -12.59 -1.02 -3.16
N PRO A 51 -13.56 -0.11 -3.23
CA PRO A 51 -14.79 -0.19 -2.42
C PRO A 51 -15.61 -1.48 -2.65
N HIS A 52 -15.44 -2.13 -3.80
CA HIS A 52 -16.12 -3.38 -4.16
C HIS A 52 -15.36 -4.64 -3.70
N GLY A 53 -14.20 -4.48 -3.05
CA GLY A 53 -13.38 -5.60 -2.55
C GLY A 53 -12.41 -6.19 -3.56
N GLU A 54 -12.31 -5.63 -4.77
CA GLU A 54 -11.36 -6.08 -5.79
C GLU A 54 -9.94 -5.68 -5.41
N ARG A 55 -8.98 -6.58 -5.68
CA ARG A 55 -7.56 -6.38 -5.39
C ARG A 55 -6.81 -5.96 -6.65
N LEU A 56 -6.22 -4.77 -6.62
CA LEU A 56 -5.31 -4.28 -7.65
C LEU A 56 -3.86 -4.62 -7.27
N PRO A 57 -3.19 -5.51 -8.02
CA PRO A 57 -1.76 -5.78 -7.82
C PRO A 57 -0.90 -4.62 -8.37
N PRO A 58 0.35 -4.47 -7.89
CA PRO A 58 1.24 -3.38 -8.27
C PRO A 58 1.37 -3.17 -9.78
N HIS A 59 1.54 -4.25 -10.56
CA HIS A 59 1.73 -4.15 -12.01
C HIS A 59 0.52 -3.54 -12.75
N VAL A 60 -0.70 -3.69 -12.22
CA VAL A 60 -1.89 -3.04 -12.78
C VAL A 60 -1.85 -1.54 -12.51
N LEU A 61 -1.45 -1.15 -11.29
CA LEU A 61 -1.27 0.25 -10.91
C LEU A 61 -0.17 0.92 -11.73
N ASP A 62 0.97 0.25 -11.94
CA ASP A 62 2.06 0.75 -12.78
C ASP A 62 1.58 1.04 -14.20
N ARG A 63 0.82 0.11 -14.78
CA ARG A 63 0.21 0.30 -16.10
C ARG A 63 -0.78 1.46 -16.12
N MET A 64 -1.59 1.64 -15.07
CA MET A 64 -2.52 2.77 -14.96
C MET A 64 -1.78 4.10 -14.86
N MET A 65 -0.72 4.17 -14.06
CA MET A 65 0.11 5.38 -13.91
C MET A 65 0.83 5.72 -15.20
N TRP A 66 1.37 4.74 -15.91
CA TRP A 66 1.96 4.96 -17.23
C TRP A 66 0.94 5.58 -18.20
N ARG A 67 -0.29 5.04 -18.26
CA ARG A 67 -1.36 5.61 -19.08
C ARG A 67 -1.76 7.01 -18.65
N HIS A 68 -1.79 7.29 -17.35
CA HIS A 68 -2.09 8.61 -16.82
C HIS A 68 -1.04 9.64 -17.25
N VAL A 69 0.25 9.30 -17.14
CA VAL A 69 1.34 10.16 -17.61
C VAL A 69 1.24 10.40 -19.12
N GLN A 70 0.91 9.40 -19.93
CA GLN A 70 0.73 9.59 -21.37
C GLN A 70 -0.47 10.49 -21.69
N ALA A 71 -1.55 10.41 -20.91
CA ALA A 71 -2.77 11.18 -21.15
C ALA A 71 -2.69 12.63 -20.65
N TYR A 72 -1.91 12.89 -19.59
CA TYR A 72 -1.89 14.18 -18.90
C TYR A 72 -0.49 14.81 -18.78
N GLY A 73 0.56 14.11 -19.20
CA GLY A 73 1.95 14.56 -19.11
C GLY A 73 2.34 15.65 -20.10
N ASP A 74 1.56 15.84 -21.17
CA ASP A 74 1.76 16.92 -22.15
C ASP A 74 1.22 18.29 -21.69
N LEU A 75 0.63 18.38 -20.48
CA LEU A 75 0.20 19.65 -19.87
C LEU A 75 1.36 20.40 -19.16
N GLY A 76 2.60 20.22 -19.62
CA GLY A 76 3.74 21.03 -19.19
C GLY A 76 3.55 22.50 -19.57
N PRO A 77 4.10 23.47 -18.80
CA PRO A 77 3.89 24.88 -19.08
C PRO A 77 4.43 25.23 -20.47
N ALA A 78 3.59 25.85 -21.30
CA ALA A 78 3.94 26.30 -22.64
C ALA A 78 5.24 27.12 -22.59
N ARG A 79 6.28 26.62 -23.26
CA ARG A 79 7.60 27.27 -23.32
C ARG A 79 7.42 28.60 -24.06
N SER A 80 7.39 29.71 -23.31
CA SER A 80 7.27 31.05 -23.86
C SER A 80 8.45 31.32 -24.81
N GLN A 81 8.17 31.32 -26.12
CA GLN A 81 9.12 31.72 -27.14
C GLN A 81 9.43 33.21 -26.95
N LYS A 82 10.52 33.51 -26.25
CA LYS A 82 11.16 34.82 -26.38
C LYS A 82 11.76 34.89 -27.78
N ARG A 83 10.98 35.43 -28.71
CA ARG A 83 11.46 35.95 -29.99
C ARG A 83 12.22 37.24 -29.70
N SER A 84 13.54 37.14 -29.63
CA SER A 84 14.44 38.31 -29.57
C SER A 84 14.41 39.00 -30.93
N SER A 85 14.16 40.31 -30.92
CA SER A 85 14.24 41.23 -32.06
C SER A 85 15.67 41.49 -32.50
#